data_AF-A0A8T3U1M0-F1
#
_entry.id   AF-A0A8T3U1M0-F1
#
_cell.length_a   1.000
_cell.length_b   1.000
_cell.length_c   1.000
_cell.angle_alpha   90.00
_cell.angle_beta   90.00
_cell.angle_gamma   90.00
#
_symmetry.space_group_name_H-M   'P 1'
#
loop_
_entity.id
_entity.type
_entity.pdbx_description
1 polymer ?
#
loop_
_entity_poly.entity_id
_entity_poly.type
_entity_poly.pdbx_seq_one_letter_code
_entity_poly.pdbx_strand_id
1 'polypeptide(L)'
;MSNRRGLSFINITLILLIISISGIIYYSIYHKGNVSSDYEMVNVESTDEYKVYYYNQISEGAKIMYSTILSNIEAFKTSSEEIKFPNDDRIKDTDFQTAWDALMLDRPELFFLDARNVTLITRKTTFVNLTRIQYSVAPSKRNINGEYSPYFSRVFGSAEEISLAAKQIKVAADKIIEGAFQYRTRYDKLKYIHDTIIADTSYNQKDDFNNNTIYGLLVKHKCMCQGYAYTMKYICDQIGIPCIVVNGDGINSNNQTEAHAWNYVKMEDGQWYALDATWDDPIIIGNGKVRDDVKYRYFLKGSDSFFKNHTENGDVSKTGQKFVYKKISKFDYEL
;
A
#
# COMPACT_ATOMS: atom_id res chain seq x y z
N MET A 1 14.34 63.75 -44.57
CA MET A 1 14.38 63.08 -43.26
C MET A 1 13.58 61.78 -43.34
N SER A 2 14.26 60.64 -43.43
CA SER A 2 13.73 59.30 -43.10
C SER A 2 14.84 58.30 -43.45
N ASN A 3 15.48 57.70 -42.45
CA ASN A 3 16.45 56.63 -42.67
C ASN A 3 15.98 55.42 -41.85
N ARG A 4 15.09 54.62 -42.42
CA ARG A 4 14.69 53.32 -41.85
C ARG A 4 15.83 52.35 -42.06
N ARG A 5 16.59 52.06 -41.00
CA ARG A 5 17.55 50.94 -40.98
C ARG A 5 16.75 49.64 -40.96
N GLY A 6 16.72 48.93 -42.08
CA GLY A 6 16.21 47.56 -42.14
C GLY A 6 17.07 46.66 -41.26
N LEU A 7 16.44 45.90 -40.35
CA LEU A 7 17.13 44.76 -39.74
C LEU A 7 17.47 43.79 -40.87
N SER A 8 18.75 43.60 -41.12
CA SER A 8 19.27 42.62 -42.06
C SER A 8 18.69 41.24 -41.73
N PHE A 9 18.08 40.58 -42.73
CA PHE A 9 17.52 39.21 -42.66
C PHE A 9 18.49 38.19 -42.04
N ILE A 10 19.79 38.46 -42.13
CA ILE A 10 20.88 37.63 -41.58
C ILE A 10 20.87 37.62 -40.04
N ASN A 11 20.50 38.73 -39.37
CA ASN A 11 20.46 38.80 -37.91
C ASN A 11 19.26 38.06 -37.33
N ILE A 12 18.12 38.04 -38.02
CA ILE A 12 16.91 37.34 -37.56
C ILE A 12 17.09 35.83 -37.67
N THR A 13 17.71 35.35 -38.76
CA THR A 13 18.01 33.93 -38.93
C THR A 13 19.07 33.44 -37.93
N LEU A 14 20.09 34.24 -37.62
CA LEU A 14 21.09 33.89 -36.61
C LEU A 14 20.49 33.82 -35.19
N ILE A 15 19.60 34.76 -34.83
CA ILE A 15 18.89 34.76 -33.54
C ILE A 15 17.96 33.55 -33.42
N LEU A 16 17.20 33.21 -34.47
CA LEU A 16 16.35 32.02 -34.49
C LEU A 16 17.15 30.72 -34.40
N LEU A 17 18.31 30.66 -35.06
CA LEU A 17 19.20 29.50 -34.97
C LEU A 17 19.75 29.32 -33.55
N ILE A 18 20.17 30.41 -32.89
CA ILE A 18 20.65 30.38 -31.49
C ILE A 18 19.53 29.98 -30.51
N ILE A 19 18.29 30.44 -30.71
CA ILE A 19 17.13 30.01 -29.91
C ILE A 19 16.82 28.52 -30.14
N SER A 20 16.91 28.04 -31.39
CA SER A 20 16.68 26.61 -31.69
C SER A 20 17.77 25.71 -31.12
N ILE A 21 19.04 26.12 -31.20
CA ILE A 21 20.17 25.35 -30.68
C ILE A 21 20.18 25.38 -29.16
N SER A 22 19.86 26.51 -28.52
CA SER A 22 19.68 26.57 -27.06
C SER A 22 18.49 25.74 -26.59
N GLY A 23 17.39 25.69 -27.36
CA GLY A 23 16.24 24.81 -27.09
C GLY A 23 16.58 23.33 -27.21
N ILE A 24 17.38 22.94 -28.21
CA ILE A 24 17.84 21.56 -28.42
C ILE A 24 18.89 21.15 -27.38
N ILE A 25 19.83 22.04 -27.04
CA ILE A 25 20.82 21.82 -25.97
C ILE A 25 20.10 21.75 -24.60
N TYR A 26 19.10 22.60 -24.34
CA TYR A 26 18.24 22.51 -23.16
C TYR A 26 17.49 21.17 -23.11
N TYR A 27 16.87 20.75 -24.22
CA TYR A 27 16.17 19.46 -24.30
C TYR A 27 17.11 18.26 -24.08
N SER A 28 18.31 18.29 -24.66
CA SER A 28 19.28 17.19 -24.58
C SER A 28 20.02 17.11 -23.23
N ILE A 29 20.21 18.24 -22.54
CA ILE A 29 20.81 18.28 -21.19
C ILE A 29 19.78 17.83 -20.12
N TYR A 30 18.49 18.15 -20.26
CA TYR A 30 17.46 17.75 -19.28
C TYR A 30 16.90 16.32 -19.46
N HIS A 31 17.11 15.70 -20.62
CA HIS A 31 16.67 14.32 -20.88
C HIS A 31 17.76 13.26 -20.79
N LYS A 32 19.01 13.61 -20.46
CA LYS A 32 20.06 12.62 -20.18
C LYS A 32 20.14 12.34 -18.67
N GLY A 33 19.36 11.34 -18.26
CA GLY A 33 19.40 10.75 -16.91
C GLY A 33 18.03 10.75 -16.23
N ASN A 34 17.01 10.13 -16.84
CA ASN A 34 15.69 9.99 -16.21
C ASN A 34 15.25 8.54 -16.26
N VAL A 35 15.16 7.91 -15.10
CA VAL A 35 14.25 6.78 -14.92
C VAL A 35 12.82 7.33 -15.06
N SER A 36 12.02 6.55 -15.76
CA SER A 36 10.74 6.84 -16.41
C SER A 36 9.67 7.57 -15.57
N SER A 37 8.85 8.41 -16.23
CA SER A 37 7.59 8.97 -15.71
C SER A 37 6.37 8.15 -16.16
N ASP A 38 6.60 6.94 -16.64
CA ASP A 38 5.56 6.08 -17.20
C ASP A 38 4.69 5.56 -16.06
N TYR A 39 3.38 5.64 -16.29
CA TYR A 39 2.38 5.09 -15.41
C TYR A 39 1.19 4.65 -16.24
N GLU A 40 0.55 3.57 -15.81
CA GLU A 40 -0.75 3.15 -16.31
C GLU A 40 -1.76 3.25 -15.17
N MET A 41 -2.86 3.96 -15.40
CA MET A 41 -3.91 4.10 -14.39
C MET A 41 -4.52 2.73 -14.13
N VAL A 42 -4.81 2.44 -12.86
CA VAL A 42 -5.48 1.19 -12.49
C VAL A 42 -6.83 1.12 -13.19
N ASN A 43 -7.03 0.07 -13.99
CA ASN A 43 -8.30 -0.19 -14.63
C ASN A 43 -9.30 -0.75 -13.60
N VAL A 44 -10.12 0.13 -13.06
CA VAL A 44 -11.12 -0.20 -12.04
C VAL A 44 -12.26 -1.05 -12.62
N GLU A 45 -12.56 -0.95 -13.92
CA GLU A 45 -13.63 -1.74 -14.54
C GLU A 45 -13.25 -3.22 -14.69
N SER A 46 -11.96 -3.50 -14.90
CA SER A 46 -11.42 -4.86 -14.99
C SER A 46 -10.91 -5.42 -13.65
N THR A 47 -10.96 -4.62 -12.58
CA THR A 47 -10.48 -5.01 -11.25
C THR A 47 -11.64 -5.03 -10.28
N ASP A 48 -11.81 -6.12 -9.53
CA ASP A 48 -12.86 -6.16 -8.51
C ASP A 48 -12.73 -4.96 -7.54
N GLU A 49 -13.83 -4.23 -7.30
CA GLU A 49 -13.84 -2.97 -6.51
C GLU A 49 -13.15 -3.12 -5.14
N TYR A 50 -13.33 -4.26 -4.47
CA TYR A 50 -12.75 -4.51 -3.14
C TYR A 50 -11.23 -4.68 -3.15
N LYS A 51 -10.62 -4.97 -4.31
CA LYS A 51 -9.17 -5.02 -4.48
C LYS A 51 -8.55 -3.64 -4.60
N VAL A 52 -9.32 -2.61 -4.94
CA VAL A 52 -8.88 -1.23 -5.17
C VAL A 52 -9.76 -0.25 -4.41
N TYR A 53 -10.23 -0.68 -3.23
CA TYR A 53 -11.26 0.03 -2.47
C TYR A 53 -10.77 1.40 -2.02
N TYR A 54 -9.50 1.50 -1.63
CA TYR A 54 -8.90 2.75 -1.18
C TYR A 54 -8.50 3.65 -2.34
N TYR A 55 -7.96 3.07 -3.42
CA TYR A 55 -7.72 3.78 -4.68
C TYR A 55 -8.97 4.48 -5.23
N ASN A 56 -10.16 3.90 -5.04
CA ASN A 56 -11.41 4.52 -5.50
C ASN A 56 -11.84 5.75 -4.67
N GLN A 57 -11.24 5.98 -3.51
CA GLN A 57 -11.58 7.09 -2.61
C GLN A 57 -10.62 8.29 -2.70
N ILE A 58 -9.44 8.12 -3.31
CA ILE A 58 -8.40 9.15 -3.34
C ILE A 58 -8.58 10.13 -4.51
N SER A 59 -7.96 11.31 -4.38
CA SER A 59 -7.96 12.35 -5.41
C SER A 59 -7.33 11.86 -6.72
N GLU A 60 -7.65 12.50 -7.84
CA GLU A 60 -7.01 12.15 -9.13
C GLU A 60 -5.48 12.33 -9.09
N GLY A 61 -4.97 13.34 -8.38
CA GLY A 61 -3.53 13.51 -8.16
C GLY A 61 -2.91 12.35 -7.38
N ALA A 62 -3.58 11.89 -6.33
CA ALA A 62 -3.15 10.73 -5.55
C ALA A 62 -3.25 9.42 -6.36
N LYS A 63 -4.27 9.25 -7.21
CA LYS A 63 -4.36 8.08 -8.13
C LYS A 63 -3.20 8.03 -9.10
N ILE A 64 -2.76 9.18 -9.62
CA ILE A 64 -1.58 9.25 -10.49
C ILE A 64 -0.33 8.83 -9.72
N MET A 65 -0.12 9.33 -8.50
CA MET A 65 1.02 8.93 -7.67
C MET A 65 0.99 7.43 -7.34
N TYR A 66 -0.17 6.91 -6.91
CA TYR A 66 -0.39 5.47 -6.66
C TYR A 66 0.01 4.65 -7.89
N SER A 67 -0.54 5.01 -9.06
CA SER A 67 -0.36 4.27 -10.31
C SER A 67 1.09 4.35 -10.81
N THR A 68 1.75 5.49 -10.60
CA THR A 68 3.18 5.66 -10.92
C THR A 68 4.05 4.74 -10.07
N ILE A 69 3.80 4.68 -8.76
CA ILE A 69 4.53 3.76 -7.86
C ILE A 69 4.33 2.31 -8.31
N LEU A 70 3.07 1.92 -8.55
CA LEU A 70 2.74 0.56 -8.96
C LEU A 70 3.37 0.17 -10.30
N SER A 71 3.37 1.08 -11.29
CA SER A 71 3.96 0.84 -12.62
C SER A 71 5.48 0.74 -12.57
N ASN A 72 6.12 1.34 -11.56
CA ASN A 72 7.57 1.36 -11.40
C ASN A 72 8.06 0.41 -10.30
N ILE A 73 7.26 -0.57 -9.90
CA ILE A 73 7.56 -1.42 -8.74
C ILE A 73 8.86 -2.22 -8.86
N GLU A 74 9.27 -2.58 -10.09
CA GLU A 74 10.56 -3.23 -10.33
C GLU A 74 11.75 -2.27 -10.13
N ALA A 75 11.58 -0.99 -10.45
CA ALA A 75 12.56 0.04 -10.13
C ALA A 75 12.69 0.24 -8.61
N PHE A 76 11.59 0.12 -7.85
CA PHE A 76 11.66 0.15 -6.38
C PHE A 76 12.51 -1.01 -5.80
N LYS A 77 12.59 -2.14 -6.50
CA LYS A 77 13.40 -3.30 -6.09
C LYS A 77 14.88 -3.18 -6.48
N THR A 78 15.20 -2.47 -7.56
CA THR A 78 16.52 -2.52 -8.19
C THR A 78 17.26 -1.18 -8.23
N SER A 79 16.54 -0.07 -8.27
CA SER A 79 17.10 1.27 -8.51
C SER A 79 17.38 2.02 -7.20
N SER A 80 18.52 2.72 -7.17
CA SER A 80 18.87 3.72 -6.16
C SER A 80 18.59 5.17 -6.63
N GLU A 81 18.04 5.32 -7.85
CA GLU A 81 17.77 6.62 -8.46
C GLU A 81 16.37 7.13 -8.14
N GLU A 82 16.17 8.44 -8.34
CA GLU A 82 14.86 9.06 -8.20
C GLU A 82 13.87 8.60 -9.28
N ILE A 83 12.64 8.34 -8.87
CA ILE A 83 11.52 8.04 -9.77
C ILE A 83 10.62 9.28 -9.82
N LYS A 84 10.44 9.82 -11.02
CA LYS A 84 9.69 11.06 -11.23
C LYS A 84 8.22 10.75 -11.43
N PHE A 85 7.35 11.47 -10.73
CA PHE A 85 5.94 11.50 -11.07
C PHE A 85 5.74 12.27 -12.39
N PRO A 86 4.70 11.96 -13.18
CA PRO A 86 4.37 12.76 -14.36
C PRO A 86 4.13 14.21 -13.96
N ASN A 87 4.47 15.13 -14.86
CA ASN A 87 4.23 16.55 -14.63
C ASN A 87 2.77 16.89 -14.90
N ASP A 88 1.94 16.73 -13.88
CA ASP A 88 0.49 16.89 -13.93
C ASP A 88 0.00 17.81 -12.81
N ASP A 89 -0.71 18.87 -13.17
CA ASP A 89 -1.18 19.92 -12.25
C ASP A 89 -2.23 19.42 -11.23
N ARG A 90 -2.78 18.21 -11.44
CA ARG A 90 -3.69 17.57 -10.48
C ARG A 90 -2.94 17.08 -9.24
N ILE A 91 -1.64 16.84 -9.34
CA ILE A 91 -0.80 16.30 -8.27
C ILE A 91 -0.44 17.40 -7.27
N LYS A 92 -0.65 17.12 -5.99
CA LYS A 92 -0.29 17.99 -4.86
C LYS A 92 0.68 17.27 -3.92
N ASP A 93 1.40 18.04 -3.11
CA ASP A 93 2.29 17.52 -2.07
C ASP A 93 1.54 16.65 -1.03
N THR A 94 0.30 17.02 -0.71
CA THR A 94 -0.58 16.26 0.20
C THR A 94 -1.08 14.93 -0.38
N ASP A 95 -0.96 14.71 -1.70
CA ASP A 95 -1.47 13.51 -2.34
C ASP A 95 -0.58 12.28 -2.09
N PHE A 96 0.72 12.49 -1.83
CA PHE A 96 1.68 11.38 -1.73
C PHE A 96 1.35 10.43 -0.58
N GLN A 97 1.13 10.96 0.63
CA GLN A 97 0.82 10.11 1.77
C GLN A 97 -0.51 9.38 1.57
N THR A 98 -1.51 10.07 1.04
CA THR A 98 -2.82 9.49 0.72
C THR A 98 -2.70 8.36 -0.31
N ALA A 99 -1.90 8.55 -1.36
CA ALA A 99 -1.63 7.53 -2.36
C ALA A 99 -0.88 6.33 -1.76
N TRP A 100 0.11 6.59 -0.92
CA TRP A 100 0.90 5.57 -0.24
C TRP A 100 0.03 4.72 0.70
N ASP A 101 -0.79 5.36 1.54
CA ASP A 101 -1.68 4.67 2.47
C ASP A 101 -2.69 3.77 1.72
N ALA A 102 -3.31 4.31 0.67
CA ALA A 102 -4.22 3.53 -0.19
C ALA A 102 -3.51 2.34 -0.84
N LEU A 103 -2.28 2.53 -1.34
CA LEU A 103 -1.48 1.48 -1.96
C LEU A 103 -1.21 0.34 -0.98
N MET A 104 -0.77 0.66 0.23
CA MET A 104 -0.42 -0.37 1.23
C MET A 104 -1.66 -1.15 1.71
N LEU A 105 -2.82 -0.50 1.81
CA LEU A 105 -4.08 -1.17 2.18
C LEU A 105 -4.66 -2.04 1.05
N ASP A 106 -4.52 -1.61 -0.21
CA ASP A 106 -5.04 -2.32 -1.38
C ASP A 106 -4.08 -3.42 -1.90
N ARG A 107 -2.78 -3.32 -1.64
CA ARG A 107 -1.74 -4.21 -2.19
C ARG A 107 -0.82 -4.83 -1.13
N PRO A 108 -1.32 -5.71 -0.24
CA PRO A 108 -0.50 -6.41 0.74
C PRO A 108 0.72 -7.18 0.17
N GLU A 109 0.67 -7.57 -1.11
CA GLU A 109 1.75 -8.22 -1.84
C GLU A 109 2.99 -7.34 -2.04
N LEU A 110 2.89 -6.03 -1.82
CA LEU A 110 4.03 -5.12 -1.80
C LEU A 110 4.76 -5.11 -0.45
N PHE A 111 4.86 -6.29 0.18
CA PHE A 111 5.40 -6.53 1.53
C PHE A 111 6.83 -6.02 1.75
N PHE A 112 7.58 -5.79 0.67
CA PHE A 112 8.96 -5.33 0.72
C PHE A 112 9.07 -3.81 0.80
N LEU A 113 7.99 -3.06 0.58
CA LEU A 113 8.00 -1.60 0.71
C LEU A 113 7.99 -1.17 2.18
N ASP A 114 8.73 -0.11 2.49
CA ASP A 114 8.76 0.52 3.81
C ASP A 114 8.81 2.04 3.64
N ALA A 115 7.78 2.73 4.14
CA ALA A 115 7.66 4.19 4.03
C ALA A 115 8.89 4.93 4.59
N ARG A 116 9.57 4.35 5.59
CA ARG A 116 10.79 4.93 6.19
C ARG A 116 11.96 5.01 5.21
N ASN A 117 11.93 4.18 4.16
CA ASN A 117 12.98 4.12 3.14
C ASN A 117 12.67 4.95 1.89
N VAL A 118 11.54 5.68 1.87
CA VAL A 118 11.10 6.49 0.73
C VAL A 118 10.99 7.95 1.15
N THR A 119 11.46 8.87 0.31
CA THR A 119 11.35 10.31 0.53
C THR A 119 10.72 10.98 -0.68
N LEU A 120 9.68 11.78 -0.45
CA LEU A 120 9.11 12.65 -1.46
C LEU A 120 10.03 13.87 -1.65
N ILE A 121 10.42 14.14 -2.89
CA ILE A 121 11.17 15.32 -3.28
C ILE A 121 10.26 16.21 -4.11
N THR A 122 10.16 17.48 -3.69
CA THR A 122 9.43 18.51 -4.40
C THR A 122 10.40 19.54 -4.95
N ARG A 123 10.44 19.69 -6.28
CA ARG A 123 11.24 20.72 -6.95
C ARG A 123 10.33 21.78 -7.54
N LYS A 124 10.48 23.01 -7.08
CA LYS A 124 9.77 24.18 -7.61
C LYS A 124 10.72 24.99 -8.50
N THR A 125 10.34 25.16 -9.76
CA THR A 125 11.09 26.00 -10.71
C THR A 125 10.21 27.17 -11.14
N THR A 126 10.70 28.38 -10.92
CA THR A 126 10.02 29.62 -11.32
C THR A 126 10.77 30.26 -12.47
N PHE A 127 10.12 30.41 -13.63
CA PHE A 127 10.66 31.11 -14.79
C PHE A 127 9.59 31.99 -15.42
N VAL A 128 9.84 33.30 -15.49
CA VAL A 128 8.99 34.32 -16.14
C VAL A 128 7.49 34.09 -15.88
N ASN A 129 7.04 34.36 -14.65
CA ASN A 129 5.65 34.19 -14.16
C ASN A 129 5.05 32.77 -14.28
N LEU A 130 5.81 31.78 -14.73
CA LEU A 130 5.42 30.37 -14.70
C LEU A 130 6.10 29.69 -13.52
N THR A 131 5.32 29.01 -12.70
CA THR A 131 5.81 28.13 -11.64
C THR A 131 5.51 26.70 -12.05
N ARG A 132 6.54 25.85 -12.11
CA ARG A 132 6.40 24.41 -12.32
C ARG A 132 6.81 23.68 -11.05
N ILE A 133 5.99 22.72 -10.63
CA ILE A 133 6.31 21.84 -9.51
C ILE A 133 6.51 20.43 -10.06
N GLN A 134 7.64 19.83 -9.74
CA GLN A 134 7.96 18.45 -10.09
C GLN A 134 8.08 17.64 -8.81
N TYR A 135 7.32 16.55 -8.73
CA TYR A 135 7.41 15.59 -7.63
C TYR A 135 8.23 14.38 -8.08
N SER A 136 9.02 13.82 -7.18
CA SER A 136 9.69 12.53 -7.35
C SER A 136 9.78 11.82 -6.01
N VAL A 137 9.96 10.50 -6.04
CA VAL A 137 10.41 9.74 -4.87
C VAL A 137 11.89 9.41 -5.01
N ALA A 138 12.58 9.35 -3.88
CA ALA A 138 13.96 8.93 -3.78
C ALA A 138 14.11 7.92 -2.64
N PRO A 139 15.08 6.99 -2.72
CA PRO A 139 15.41 6.16 -1.58
C PRO A 139 16.06 7.02 -0.48
N SER A 140 15.78 6.70 0.79
CA SER A 140 16.43 7.34 1.94
C SER A 140 17.48 6.45 2.61
N LYS A 141 17.41 5.14 2.38
CA LYS A 141 18.32 4.14 2.96
C LYS A 141 19.70 4.20 2.30
N ARG A 142 20.76 4.09 3.09
CA ARG A 142 22.15 3.99 2.62
C ARG A 142 22.79 2.66 3.00
N ASN A 143 23.68 2.16 2.13
CA ASN A 143 24.50 0.98 2.40
C ASN A 143 25.73 1.34 3.25
N ILE A 144 26.56 0.33 3.56
CA ILE A 144 27.80 0.50 4.35
C ILE A 144 28.82 1.44 3.70
N ASN A 145 28.75 1.62 2.38
CA ASN A 145 29.62 2.50 1.60
C ASN A 145 29.07 3.93 1.51
N GLY A 146 27.90 4.21 2.12
CA GLY A 146 27.23 5.51 2.08
C GLY A 146 26.41 5.76 0.81
N GLU A 147 26.31 4.80 -0.10
CA GLU A 147 25.51 4.91 -1.32
C GLU A 147 24.04 4.63 -1.02
N TYR A 148 23.13 5.23 -1.78
CA TYR A 148 21.71 4.94 -1.64
C TYR A 148 21.43 3.48 -2.02
N SER A 149 20.72 2.79 -1.15
CA SER A 149 20.17 1.46 -1.43
C SER A 149 18.79 1.61 -2.06
N PRO A 150 18.29 0.60 -2.80
CA PRO A 150 16.93 0.65 -3.32
C PRO A 150 15.87 0.74 -2.21
N TYR A 151 14.64 1.07 -2.65
CA TYR A 151 13.51 1.50 -1.81
C TYR A 151 12.98 0.42 -0.86
N PHE A 152 13.38 -0.84 -1.03
CA PHE A 152 12.90 -1.96 -0.22
C PHE A 152 13.32 -1.89 1.25
N SER A 153 12.58 -2.57 2.11
CA SER A 153 12.79 -2.72 3.55
C SER A 153 14.20 -3.21 3.90
N ARG A 154 14.70 -2.89 5.10
CA ARG A 154 16.02 -3.33 5.59
C ARG A 154 16.13 -4.85 5.77
N VAL A 155 15.01 -5.55 5.70
CA VAL A 155 14.92 -7.02 5.77
C VAL A 155 15.62 -7.69 4.59
N PHE A 156 15.56 -7.05 3.43
CA PHE A 156 16.10 -7.59 2.19
C PHE A 156 17.41 -6.90 1.86
N GLY A 157 18.34 -7.66 1.27
CA GLY A 157 19.60 -7.19 0.72
C GLY A 157 19.56 -6.96 -0.79
N SER A 158 18.64 -7.62 -1.51
CA SER A 158 18.56 -7.54 -2.98
C SER A 158 17.17 -7.84 -3.55
N ALA A 159 16.98 -7.57 -4.85
CA ALA A 159 15.76 -7.91 -5.58
C ALA A 159 15.53 -9.43 -5.69
N GLU A 160 16.61 -10.23 -5.71
CA GLU A 160 16.54 -11.69 -5.72
C GLU A 160 15.99 -12.23 -4.41
N GLU A 161 16.39 -11.65 -3.26
CA GLU A 161 15.83 -12.02 -1.96
C GLU A 161 14.34 -11.69 -1.86
N ILE A 162 13.92 -10.53 -2.38
CA ILE A 162 12.49 -10.16 -2.47
C ILE A 162 11.74 -11.16 -3.35
N SER A 163 12.32 -11.54 -4.49
CA SER A 163 11.72 -12.52 -5.40
C SER A 163 11.61 -13.90 -4.76
N LEU A 164 12.60 -14.31 -3.96
CA LEU A 164 12.55 -15.54 -3.18
C LEU A 164 11.46 -15.48 -2.10
N ALA A 165 11.39 -14.37 -1.37
CA ALA A 165 10.37 -14.13 -0.35
C ALA A 165 8.95 -14.15 -0.95
N ALA A 166 8.75 -13.55 -2.12
CA ALA A 166 7.48 -13.58 -2.85
C ALA A 166 7.08 -15.02 -3.25
N LYS A 167 8.04 -15.86 -3.66
CA LYS A 167 7.80 -17.28 -3.93
C LYS A 167 7.41 -18.04 -2.66
N GLN A 168 8.08 -17.77 -1.54
CA GLN A 168 7.75 -18.39 -0.24
C GLN A 168 6.34 -18.01 0.23
N ILE A 169 5.97 -16.72 0.14
CA ILE A 169 4.62 -16.23 0.40
C ILE A 169 3.61 -16.97 -0.47
N LYS A 170 3.87 -17.07 -1.78
CA LYS A 170 2.96 -17.73 -2.71
C LYS A 170 2.74 -19.20 -2.32
N VAL A 171 3.81 -19.94 -2.04
CA VAL A 171 3.71 -21.36 -1.63
C VAL A 171 2.91 -21.51 -0.33
N ALA A 172 3.16 -20.66 0.67
CA ALA A 172 2.42 -20.69 1.94
C ALA A 172 0.94 -20.35 1.74
N ALA A 173 0.64 -19.30 0.97
CA ALA A 173 -0.73 -18.88 0.67
C ALA A 173 -1.49 -19.93 -0.16
N ASP A 174 -0.87 -20.49 -1.19
CA ASP A 174 -1.47 -21.54 -2.04
C ASP A 174 -1.91 -22.74 -1.18
N LYS A 175 -1.10 -23.17 -0.21
CA LYS A 175 -1.47 -24.26 0.71
C LYS A 175 -2.73 -23.93 1.54
N ILE A 176 -2.85 -22.69 2.01
CA ILE A 176 -4.04 -22.24 2.77
C ILE A 176 -5.25 -22.17 1.82
N ILE A 177 -5.06 -21.65 0.62
CA ILE A 177 -6.09 -21.51 -0.41
C ILE A 177 -6.63 -22.88 -0.84
N GLU A 178 -5.76 -23.84 -1.09
CA GLU A 178 -6.11 -25.22 -1.44
C GLU A 178 -6.96 -25.88 -0.36
N GLY A 179 -6.59 -25.69 0.92
CA GLY A 179 -7.39 -26.16 2.04
C GLY A 179 -8.74 -25.45 2.16
N ALA A 180 -8.79 -24.13 1.94
CA ALA A 180 -10.04 -23.37 1.95
C ALA A 180 -11.00 -23.85 0.82
N PHE A 181 -10.48 -24.19 -0.36
CA PHE A 181 -11.30 -24.68 -1.47
C PHE A 181 -11.95 -26.05 -1.24
N GLN A 182 -11.61 -26.76 -0.17
CA GLN A 182 -12.34 -27.96 0.26
C GLN A 182 -13.75 -27.62 0.79
N TYR A 183 -13.99 -26.35 1.13
CA TYR A 183 -15.25 -25.86 1.68
C TYR A 183 -16.07 -25.10 0.65
N ARG A 184 -17.40 -25.15 0.78
CA ARG A 184 -18.33 -24.53 -0.19
C ARG A 184 -18.69 -23.10 0.17
N THR A 185 -19.02 -22.85 1.44
CA THR A 185 -19.47 -21.54 1.92
C THR A 185 -18.28 -20.60 2.18
N ARG A 186 -18.49 -19.28 2.09
CA ARG A 186 -17.50 -18.27 2.51
C ARG A 186 -17.23 -18.39 4.00
N TYR A 187 -18.25 -18.70 4.81
CA TYR A 187 -18.07 -18.92 6.24
C TYR A 187 -17.01 -19.97 6.53
N ASP A 188 -17.18 -21.17 5.97
CA ASP A 188 -16.26 -22.29 6.21
C ASP A 188 -14.86 -22.02 5.65
N LYS A 189 -14.77 -21.36 4.48
CA LYS A 189 -13.52 -20.90 3.89
C LYS A 189 -12.79 -19.92 4.81
N LEU A 190 -13.47 -18.85 5.24
CA LEU A 190 -12.91 -17.82 6.11
C LEU A 190 -12.51 -18.42 7.45
N LYS A 191 -13.30 -19.34 8.00
CA LYS A 191 -12.99 -20.04 9.24
C LYS A 191 -11.73 -20.90 9.09
N TYR A 192 -11.59 -21.64 7.99
CA TYR A 192 -10.38 -22.41 7.71
C TYR A 192 -9.15 -21.51 7.58
N ILE A 193 -9.25 -20.41 6.82
CA ILE A 193 -8.15 -19.44 6.64
C ILE A 193 -7.76 -18.85 7.99
N HIS A 194 -8.74 -18.32 8.72
CA HIS A 194 -8.61 -17.77 10.07
C HIS A 194 -7.88 -18.75 11.00
N ASP A 195 -8.41 -19.97 11.11
CA ASP A 195 -7.87 -21.00 12.00
C ASP A 195 -6.43 -21.37 11.64
N THR A 196 -6.09 -21.36 10.36
CA THR A 196 -4.74 -21.69 9.89
C THR A 196 -3.76 -20.56 10.19
N ILE A 197 -4.14 -19.29 9.98
CA ILE A 197 -3.23 -18.17 10.22
C ILE A 197 -2.94 -17.95 11.71
N ILE A 198 -3.92 -18.14 12.60
CA ILE A 198 -3.69 -17.96 14.05
C ILE A 198 -2.96 -19.15 14.68
N ALA A 199 -3.11 -20.36 14.14
CA ALA A 199 -2.43 -21.54 14.68
C ALA A 199 -0.91 -21.54 14.42
N ASP A 200 -0.49 -20.90 13.32
CA ASP A 200 0.88 -20.94 12.81
C ASP A 200 1.62 -19.60 12.95
N THR A 201 1.13 -18.71 13.82
CA THR A 201 1.71 -17.37 14.01
C THR A 201 1.93 -17.08 15.49
N SER A 202 3.05 -16.44 15.82
CA SER A 202 3.32 -15.89 17.14
C SER A 202 3.17 -14.38 17.12
N TYR A 203 2.23 -13.84 17.90
CA TYR A 203 2.09 -12.39 18.05
C TYR A 203 3.38 -11.77 18.60
N ASN A 204 3.93 -10.77 17.91
CA ASN A 204 5.20 -10.15 18.25
C ASN A 204 5.07 -8.63 18.36
N GLN A 205 5.04 -8.11 19.60
CA GLN A 205 4.96 -6.68 19.88
C GLN A 205 6.30 -5.93 19.73
N LYS A 206 7.42 -6.61 19.44
CA LYS A 206 8.69 -5.93 19.19
C LYS A 206 8.65 -5.26 17.83
N ASP A 207 9.23 -4.07 17.71
CA ASP A 207 9.40 -3.42 16.41
C ASP A 207 10.37 -4.25 15.55
N ASP A 208 9.81 -4.95 14.57
CA ASP A 208 10.53 -5.69 13.53
C ASP A 208 9.95 -5.26 12.18
N PHE A 209 10.83 -4.98 11.23
CA PHE A 209 10.51 -4.52 9.88
C PHE A 209 9.56 -5.46 9.12
N ASN A 210 9.43 -6.74 9.52
CA ASN A 210 8.50 -7.69 8.91
C ASN A 210 7.14 -7.80 9.60
N ASN A 211 7.01 -7.33 10.84
CA ASN A 211 5.86 -7.68 11.68
C ASN A 211 4.51 -7.14 11.15
N ASN A 212 4.51 -6.22 10.20
CA ASN A 212 3.29 -5.65 9.61
C ASN A 212 3.04 -6.12 8.17
N THR A 213 3.64 -7.25 7.78
CA THR A 213 3.63 -7.72 6.39
C THR A 213 3.13 -9.16 6.26
N ILE A 214 2.64 -9.53 5.07
CA ILE A 214 2.28 -10.92 4.77
C ILE A 214 3.50 -11.85 4.80
N TYR A 215 4.72 -11.34 4.57
CA TYR A 215 5.95 -12.12 4.72
C TYR A 215 6.22 -12.48 6.18
N GLY A 216 6.02 -11.53 7.09
CA GLY A 216 6.13 -11.74 8.53
C GLY A 216 5.21 -12.85 9.02
N LEU A 217 3.94 -12.80 8.62
CA LEU A 217 2.96 -13.83 9.01
C LEU A 217 3.24 -15.17 8.31
N LEU A 218 3.19 -15.22 6.97
CA LEU A 218 3.17 -16.49 6.22
C LEU A 218 4.52 -17.22 6.17
N VAL A 219 5.64 -16.54 6.38
CA VAL A 219 6.99 -17.13 6.24
C VAL A 219 7.80 -17.04 7.52
N LYS A 220 7.69 -15.94 8.27
CA LYS A 220 8.40 -15.79 9.54
C LYS A 220 7.57 -16.24 10.74
N HIS A 221 6.28 -16.53 10.55
CA HIS A 221 5.35 -16.97 11.59
C HIS A 221 5.30 -15.99 12.77
N LYS A 222 5.49 -14.69 12.49
CA LYS A 222 5.57 -13.61 13.48
C LYS A 222 5.06 -12.29 12.91
N CYS A 223 4.02 -11.72 13.53
CA CYS A 223 3.51 -10.41 13.14
C CYS A 223 2.74 -9.70 14.26
N MET A 224 2.43 -8.42 14.02
CA MET A 224 1.45 -7.60 14.74
C MET A 224 0.12 -7.59 13.98
N CYS A 225 -0.87 -6.85 14.51
CA CYS A 225 -2.24 -6.82 14.00
C CYS A 225 -2.34 -6.56 12.49
N GLN A 226 -1.54 -5.63 11.95
CA GLN A 226 -1.53 -5.32 10.53
C GLN A 226 -1.13 -6.53 9.66
N GLY A 227 -0.21 -7.39 10.12
CA GLY A 227 0.19 -8.59 9.37
C GLY A 227 -0.93 -9.61 9.24
N TYR A 228 -1.76 -9.79 10.28
CA TYR A 228 -2.97 -10.61 10.23
C TYR A 228 -3.97 -10.03 9.23
N ALA A 229 -4.29 -8.74 9.35
CA ALA A 229 -5.26 -8.08 8.50
C ALA A 229 -4.87 -8.10 7.02
N TYR A 230 -3.58 -7.87 6.73
CA TYR A 230 -3.02 -7.92 5.39
C TYR A 230 -3.03 -9.33 4.80
N THR A 231 -2.77 -10.36 5.61
CA THR A 231 -2.79 -11.75 5.15
C THR A 231 -4.20 -12.22 4.84
N MET A 232 -5.17 -11.90 5.69
CA MET A 232 -6.59 -12.17 5.43
C MET A 232 -7.04 -11.51 4.13
N LYS A 233 -6.71 -10.22 3.92
CA LYS A 233 -6.97 -9.49 2.67
C LYS A 233 -6.34 -10.19 1.47
N TYR A 234 -5.05 -10.49 1.54
CA TYR A 234 -4.31 -11.12 0.45
C TYR A 234 -4.92 -12.46 0.03
N ILE A 235 -5.20 -13.35 0.99
CA ILE A 235 -5.80 -14.67 0.69
C ILE A 235 -7.22 -14.51 0.14
N CYS A 236 -8.05 -13.65 0.74
CA CYS A 236 -9.41 -13.39 0.28
C CYS A 236 -9.44 -12.87 -1.17
N ASP A 237 -8.51 -11.98 -1.54
CA ASP A 237 -8.38 -11.47 -2.91
C ASP A 237 -8.07 -12.57 -3.93
N GLN A 238 -7.26 -13.57 -3.55
CA GLN A 238 -6.91 -14.68 -4.45
C GLN A 238 -8.11 -15.62 -4.70
N ILE A 239 -9.03 -15.73 -3.74
CA ILE A 239 -10.18 -16.65 -3.83
C ILE A 239 -11.52 -15.96 -4.09
N GLY A 240 -11.50 -14.66 -4.38
CA GLY A 240 -12.69 -13.89 -4.78
C GLY A 240 -13.66 -13.57 -3.65
N ILE A 241 -13.18 -13.46 -2.40
CA ILE A 241 -13.99 -13.02 -1.26
C ILE A 241 -13.77 -11.53 -1.05
N PRO A 242 -14.81 -10.67 -1.13
CA PRO A 242 -14.64 -9.24 -0.88
C PRO A 242 -14.20 -8.99 0.55
N CYS A 243 -13.00 -8.44 0.69
CA CYS A 243 -12.33 -8.17 1.96
C CYS A 243 -11.61 -6.83 1.85
N ILE A 244 -11.65 -6.00 2.90
CA ILE A 244 -10.88 -4.76 3.01
C ILE A 244 -10.15 -4.73 4.36
N VAL A 245 -9.00 -4.07 4.43
CA VAL A 245 -8.27 -3.84 5.69
C VAL A 245 -8.81 -2.60 6.38
N VAL A 246 -9.14 -2.67 7.66
CA VAL A 246 -9.67 -1.56 8.43
C VAL A 246 -8.69 -1.19 9.52
N ASN A 247 -8.45 0.11 9.69
CA ASN A 247 -7.62 0.67 10.76
C ASN A 247 -8.48 1.48 11.74
N GLY A 248 -8.08 1.41 13.01
CA GLY A 248 -8.76 2.10 14.09
C GLY A 248 -8.03 1.95 15.41
N ASP A 249 -8.80 2.00 16.48
CA ASP A 249 -8.34 1.83 17.84
C ASP A 249 -9.08 0.67 18.51
N GLY A 250 -8.35 -0.11 19.32
CA GLY A 250 -8.88 -1.19 20.13
C GLY A 250 -8.68 -0.91 21.62
N ILE A 251 -9.69 -1.21 22.46
CA ILE A 251 -9.55 -1.27 23.91
C ILE A 251 -9.24 -2.71 24.32
N ASN A 252 -7.98 -2.97 24.68
CA ASN A 252 -7.50 -4.31 25.03
C ASN A 252 -7.99 -4.77 26.42
N SER A 253 -7.66 -6.01 26.82
CA SER A 253 -8.11 -6.60 28.10
C SER A 253 -7.61 -5.85 29.34
N ASN A 254 -6.58 -5.00 29.22
CA ASN A 254 -6.06 -4.15 30.29
C ASN A 254 -6.71 -2.75 30.27
N ASN A 255 -7.79 -2.57 29.50
CA ASN A 255 -8.51 -1.30 29.32
C ASN A 255 -7.62 -0.17 28.78
N GLN A 256 -6.64 -0.52 27.94
CA GLN A 256 -5.77 0.43 27.26
C GLN A 256 -6.18 0.54 25.79
N THR A 257 -6.19 1.77 25.28
CA THR A 257 -6.42 2.05 23.87
C THR A 257 -5.12 1.88 23.09
N GLU A 258 -5.15 1.07 22.03
CA GLU A 258 -4.03 0.85 21.12
C GLU A 258 -4.48 0.98 19.67
N ALA A 259 -3.59 1.49 18.81
CA ALA A 259 -3.83 1.48 17.37
C ALA A 259 -3.91 0.03 16.88
N HIS A 260 -4.92 -0.27 16.06
CA HIS A 260 -5.24 -1.64 15.68
C HIS A 260 -5.70 -1.75 14.23
N ALA A 261 -5.63 -2.97 13.69
CA ALA A 261 -6.03 -3.28 12.33
C ALA A 261 -6.75 -4.63 12.25
N TRP A 262 -7.84 -4.69 11.48
CA TRP A 262 -8.68 -5.86 11.27
C TRP A 262 -9.24 -5.87 9.83
N ASN A 263 -10.21 -6.73 9.53
CA ASN A 263 -10.84 -6.78 8.21
C ASN A 263 -12.35 -6.59 8.28
N TYR A 264 -12.92 -5.99 7.22
CA TYR A 264 -14.32 -6.17 6.88
C TYR A 264 -14.44 -7.11 5.69
N VAL A 265 -15.34 -8.09 5.80
CA VAL A 265 -15.59 -9.11 4.77
C VAL A 265 -17.06 -9.13 4.38
N LYS A 266 -17.35 -9.28 3.09
CA LYS A 266 -18.73 -9.37 2.58
C LYS A 266 -19.19 -10.82 2.50
N MET A 267 -20.28 -11.15 3.18
CA MET A 267 -20.84 -12.50 3.20
C MET A 267 -21.90 -12.71 2.10
N GLU A 268 -22.42 -13.93 1.98
CA GLU A 268 -23.39 -14.33 0.95
C GLU A 268 -24.71 -13.57 1.01
N ASP A 269 -25.11 -13.11 2.19
CA ASP A 269 -26.29 -12.27 2.42
C ASP A 269 -26.12 -10.82 1.89
N GLY A 270 -24.94 -10.51 1.36
CA GLY A 270 -24.58 -9.22 0.81
C GLY A 270 -24.18 -8.17 1.84
N GLN A 271 -24.17 -8.50 3.14
CA GLN A 271 -23.75 -7.60 4.21
C GLN A 271 -22.25 -7.73 4.49
N TRP A 272 -21.68 -6.70 5.11
CA TRP A 272 -20.29 -6.69 5.56
C TRP A 272 -20.22 -7.03 7.05
N TYR A 273 -19.16 -7.72 7.46
CA TYR A 273 -18.94 -8.15 8.84
C TYR A 273 -17.49 -7.92 9.23
N ALA A 274 -17.27 -7.65 10.52
CA ALA A 274 -15.94 -7.49 11.07
C ALA A 274 -15.28 -8.85 11.37
N LEU A 275 -13.99 -8.96 11.08
CA LEU A 275 -13.16 -10.11 11.38
C LEU A 275 -11.81 -9.60 11.90
N ASP A 276 -11.50 -9.89 13.16
CA ASP A 276 -10.19 -9.61 13.76
C ASP A 276 -9.48 -10.90 14.17
N ALA A 277 -8.64 -11.41 13.27
CA ALA A 277 -7.84 -12.61 13.52
C ALA A 277 -6.76 -12.40 14.58
N THR A 278 -6.38 -11.15 14.88
CA THR A 278 -5.32 -10.87 15.86
C THR A 278 -5.82 -11.09 17.26
N TRP A 279 -6.99 -10.54 17.59
CA TRP A 279 -7.57 -10.68 18.93
C TRP A 279 -8.33 -12.01 19.13
N ASP A 280 -8.57 -12.73 18.04
CA ASP A 280 -8.98 -14.13 18.05
C ASP A 280 -7.79 -15.11 18.15
N ASP A 281 -6.54 -14.64 18.05
CA ASP A 281 -5.32 -15.43 18.28
C ASP A 281 -5.06 -15.61 19.78
N PRO A 282 -5.29 -16.82 20.33
CA PRO A 282 -5.13 -17.09 21.75
C PRO A 282 -3.65 -17.24 22.12
N ILE A 283 -3.15 -16.43 23.08
CA ILE A 283 -1.85 -16.73 23.71
C ILE A 283 -2.02 -17.98 24.59
N ILE A 284 -1.66 -19.16 24.07
CA ILE A 284 -1.69 -20.41 24.84
C ILE A 284 -0.47 -20.47 25.77
N ILE A 285 -0.70 -20.32 27.07
CA ILE A 285 0.32 -20.65 28.10
C ILE A 285 0.08 -22.09 28.56
N GLY A 286 0.87 -23.05 28.04
CA GLY A 286 0.82 -24.48 28.42
C GLY A 286 0.14 -25.40 27.39
N ASN A 287 -0.25 -26.62 27.80
CA ASN A 287 -0.84 -27.66 26.93
C ASN A 287 -2.39 -27.63 26.85
N GLY A 288 -3.02 -26.49 27.17
CA GLY A 288 -4.48 -26.35 27.18
C GLY A 288 -5.07 -26.28 25.77
N LYS A 289 -6.26 -26.88 25.57
CA LYS A 289 -7.07 -26.62 24.37
C LYS A 289 -7.70 -25.22 24.49
N VAL A 290 -7.57 -24.40 23.46
CA VAL A 290 -8.25 -23.10 23.39
C VAL A 290 -9.74 -23.36 23.21
N ARG A 291 -10.56 -22.63 23.97
CA ARG A 291 -12.02 -22.69 23.83
C ARG A 291 -12.47 -21.91 22.60
N ASP A 292 -13.46 -22.43 21.89
CA ASP A 292 -13.99 -21.79 20.67
C ASP A 292 -14.53 -20.36 20.94
N ASP A 293 -15.09 -20.07 22.11
CA ASP A 293 -15.57 -18.73 22.47
C ASP A 293 -14.46 -17.68 22.63
N VAL A 294 -13.21 -18.13 22.79
CA VAL A 294 -12.02 -17.25 22.77
C VAL A 294 -11.53 -17.07 21.33
N LYS A 295 -11.54 -18.16 20.54
CA LYS A 295 -11.01 -18.21 19.18
C LYS A 295 -11.91 -17.53 18.14
N TYR A 296 -13.20 -17.36 18.40
CA TYR A 296 -14.15 -16.74 17.47
C TYR A 296 -14.90 -15.56 18.09
N ARG A 297 -14.24 -14.86 19.02
CA ARG A 297 -14.82 -13.71 19.72
C ARG A 297 -15.04 -12.53 18.75
N TYR A 298 -14.19 -12.38 17.76
CA TYR A 298 -14.22 -11.29 16.78
C TYR A 298 -14.38 -11.78 15.34
N PHE A 299 -14.76 -13.05 15.16
CA PHE A 299 -15.03 -13.66 13.87
C PHE A 299 -16.45 -13.35 13.38
N LEU A 300 -16.56 -12.62 12.26
CA LEU A 300 -17.81 -12.27 11.55
C LEU A 300 -18.84 -11.53 12.42
N LYS A 301 -18.38 -10.48 13.08
CA LYS A 301 -19.17 -9.67 14.02
C LYS A 301 -19.89 -8.50 13.35
N GLY A 302 -21.10 -8.24 13.84
CA GLY A 302 -21.85 -7.04 13.52
C GLY A 302 -21.42 -5.85 14.38
N SER A 303 -21.93 -4.66 14.07
CA SER A 303 -21.59 -3.42 14.78
C SER A 303 -21.97 -3.44 16.25
N ASP A 304 -23.09 -4.07 16.63
CA ASP A 304 -23.58 -4.09 18.02
C ASP A 304 -22.63 -4.85 18.95
N SER A 305 -21.88 -5.83 18.42
CA SER A 305 -20.93 -6.63 19.17
C SER A 305 -19.50 -6.09 19.02
N PHE A 306 -19.08 -5.78 17.80
CA PHE A 306 -17.69 -5.45 17.47
C PHE A 306 -17.27 -4.07 18.03
N PHE A 307 -18.14 -3.06 17.92
CA PHE A 307 -17.81 -1.70 18.36
C PHE A 307 -17.90 -1.47 19.87
N LYS A 308 -18.07 -2.53 20.67
CA LYS A 308 -17.97 -2.44 22.12
C LYS A 308 -16.54 -2.09 22.58
N ASN A 309 -15.54 -2.51 21.82
CA ASN A 309 -14.13 -2.26 22.12
C ASN A 309 -13.26 -1.99 20.88
N HIS A 310 -13.85 -1.93 19.69
CA HIS A 310 -13.19 -1.46 18.47
C HIS A 310 -13.80 -0.14 18.01
N THR A 311 -12.98 0.78 17.54
CA THR A 311 -13.43 2.03 16.94
C THR A 311 -12.68 2.25 15.64
N GLU A 312 -13.40 2.15 14.52
CA GLU A 312 -12.85 2.52 13.23
C GLU A 312 -12.63 4.03 13.14
N ASN A 313 -11.50 4.48 12.58
CA ASN A 313 -11.20 5.92 12.53
C ASN A 313 -10.78 6.42 11.12
N GLY A 314 -10.47 5.51 10.20
CA GLY A 314 -10.09 5.83 8.82
C GLY A 314 -8.69 6.44 8.67
N ASP A 315 -7.97 6.63 9.78
CA ASP A 315 -6.73 7.39 9.84
C ASP A 315 -5.53 6.44 9.90
N VAL A 316 -4.84 6.29 8.77
CA VAL A 316 -3.74 5.33 8.61
C VAL A 316 -2.41 5.92 9.06
N SER A 317 -2.15 7.19 8.74
CA SER A 317 -0.83 7.81 8.89
C SER A 317 -0.85 9.18 9.57
N LYS A 318 -2.03 9.72 9.92
CA LYS A 318 -2.29 11.08 10.45
C LYS A 318 -2.02 12.23 9.48
N THR A 319 -1.24 11.98 8.43
CA THR A 319 -0.86 12.97 7.41
C THR A 319 -1.53 12.73 6.07
N GLY A 320 -2.03 11.51 5.81
CA GLY A 320 -2.88 11.18 4.68
C GLY A 320 -4.35 11.56 4.91
N GLN A 321 -5.20 11.28 3.92
CA GLN A 321 -6.64 11.42 4.06
C GLN A 321 -7.21 10.40 5.05
N LYS A 322 -8.39 10.70 5.61
CA LYS A 322 -9.20 9.70 6.32
C LYS A 322 -10.05 8.90 5.32
N PHE A 323 -9.90 7.58 5.34
CA PHE A 323 -10.70 6.68 4.51
C PHE A 323 -12.06 6.38 5.14
N VAL A 324 -13.05 6.15 4.28
CA VAL A 324 -14.38 5.70 4.68
C VAL A 324 -14.45 4.19 4.50
N TYR A 325 -14.99 3.50 5.50
CA TYR A 325 -15.15 2.05 5.46
C TYR A 325 -16.59 1.65 5.07
N LYS A 326 -16.73 0.39 4.65
CA LYS A 326 -18.05 -0.20 4.37
C LYS A 326 -18.82 -0.33 5.69
N LYS A 327 -20.11 0.02 5.66
CA LYS A 327 -21.01 -0.21 6.81
C LYS A 327 -21.19 -1.71 7.03
N ILE A 328 -20.85 -2.20 8.22
CA ILE A 328 -21.10 -3.59 8.63
C ILE A 328 -22.54 -3.80 9.10
N SER A 329 -22.98 -5.06 9.07
CA SER A 329 -24.27 -5.51 9.59
C SER A 329 -24.42 -5.12 11.05
N LYS A 330 -25.66 -4.90 11.49
CA LYS A 330 -25.93 -4.62 12.90
C LYS A 330 -25.65 -5.85 13.78
N PHE A 331 -26.08 -7.02 13.30
CA PHE A 331 -26.02 -8.28 14.02
C PHE A 331 -24.86 -9.14 13.53
N ASP A 332 -24.42 -10.09 14.35
CA ASP A 332 -23.41 -11.08 13.97
C ASP A 332 -23.91 -11.94 12.81
N TYR A 333 -22.98 -12.50 12.03
CA TYR A 333 -23.33 -13.42 10.96
C TYR A 333 -23.80 -14.75 11.56
N GLU A 334 -25.02 -15.17 11.21
CA GLU A 334 -25.58 -16.46 11.57
C GLU A 334 -25.71 -17.31 10.30
N LEU A 335 -25.37 -18.60 10.41
CA LEU A 335 -25.38 -19.58 9.31
C LEU A 335 -26.78 -20.07 8.95
#